data_AF-A0A955BJS8-F1
#
_entry.id   AF-A0A955BJS8-F1
#
_cell.length_a   1.000
_cell.length_b   1.000
_cell.length_c   1.000
_cell.angle_alpha   90.00
_cell.angle_beta   90.00
_cell.angle_gamma   90.00
#
_symmetry.space_group_name_H-M   'P 1'
#
loop_
_entity.id
_entity.type
_entity.pdbx_description
1 polymer ?
#
loop_
_entity_poly.entity_id
_entity_poly.type
_entity_poly.pdbx_seq_one_letter_code
_entity_poly.pdbx_strand_id
1 'polypeptide(L)'
;MRSAGVLRIISSGPATATEGLHAWEHVSVSLVNRCPTWEEMCQVKQMFWKDDEAVVQFHPPKLNYVNDHAFTLHLWKKAGANVELPPVECV
;
A
#
# COMPACT_ATOMS: atom_id res chain seq x y z
N MET A 1 -8.90 -25.54 -4.75
CA MET A 1 -8.95 -24.41 -3.79
C MET A 1 -7.53 -23.98 -3.48
N ARG A 2 -7.15 -22.73 -3.77
CA ARG A 2 -5.88 -22.19 -3.27
C ARG A 2 -6.04 -22.00 -1.76
N SER A 3 -5.14 -22.56 -0.96
CA SER A 3 -5.16 -22.38 0.50
C SER A 3 -5.15 -20.89 0.84
N ALA A 4 -6.05 -20.45 1.71
CA ALA A 4 -6.03 -19.09 2.25
C ALA A 4 -4.79 -18.97 3.15
N GLY A 5 -3.75 -18.30 2.65
CA GLY A 5 -2.54 -18.03 3.42
C GLY A 5 -2.77 -16.91 4.44
N VAL A 6 -1.97 -16.90 5.50
CA VAL A 6 -2.01 -15.83 6.51
C VAL A 6 -1.38 -14.56 5.95
N LEU A 7 -2.12 -13.45 5.97
CA LEU A 7 -1.60 -12.12 5.62
C LEU A 7 -0.70 -11.61 6.74
N ARG A 8 0.52 -11.19 6.40
CA ARG A 8 1.37 -10.37 7.28
C ARG A 8 1.22 -8.92 6.88
N ILE A 9 0.82 -8.09 7.85
CA ILE A 9 0.55 -6.67 7.65
C ILE A 9 1.47 -5.89 8.58
N ILE A 10 2.25 -4.97 8.03
CA ILE A 10 3.06 -4.02 8.80
C ILE A 10 2.57 -2.63 8.43
N SER A 11 2.18 -1.85 9.43
CA SER A 11 1.73 -0.47 9.27
C SER A 11 2.71 0.49 9.92
N SER A 12 2.98 1.60 9.24
CA SER A 12 3.75 2.73 9.74
C SER A 12 3.03 4.01 9.36
N GLY A 13 2.73 4.87 10.34
CA GLY A 13 2.03 6.13 10.14
C GLY A 13 2.94 7.35 10.35
N PRO A 14 2.47 8.55 9.98
CA PRO A 14 3.20 9.78 10.20
C PRO A 14 3.29 10.04 11.71
N ALA A 15 4.50 9.98 12.24
CA ALA A 15 4.72 10.14 13.67
C ALA A 15 4.62 11.60 14.14
N THR A 16 4.74 12.58 13.22
CA THR A 16 4.70 14.06 13.42
C THR A 16 5.41 14.83 12.29
N ALA A 17 6.05 14.15 11.33
CA ALA A 17 6.93 14.79 10.35
C ALA A 17 6.20 15.27 9.09
N THR A 18 6.63 16.42 8.55
CA THR A 18 6.17 16.98 7.26
C THR A 18 7.06 16.57 6.08
N GLU A 19 8.19 15.90 6.34
CA GLU A 19 9.17 15.50 5.33
C GLU A 19 9.70 14.07 5.55
N GLY A 20 10.29 13.49 4.50
CA GLY A 20 10.90 12.16 4.54
C GLY A 20 9.90 11.00 4.67
N LEU A 21 10.40 9.82 5.05
CA LEU A 21 9.59 8.60 5.18
C LEU A 21 8.45 8.75 6.19
N HIS A 22 8.62 9.58 7.21
CA HIS A 22 7.63 9.83 8.25
C HIS A 22 6.53 10.81 7.83
N ALA A 23 6.55 11.35 6.61
CA ALA A 23 5.45 12.11 6.03
C ALA A 23 4.41 11.22 5.33
N TRP A 24 4.61 9.90 5.32
CA TRP A 24 3.74 8.95 4.63
C TRP A 24 3.07 8.00 5.61
N GLU A 25 1.77 7.80 5.42
CA GLU A 25 1.04 6.64 5.89
C GLU A 25 1.37 5.48 4.95
N HIS A 26 1.72 4.34 5.53
CA HIS A 26 2.21 3.19 4.77
C HIS A 26 1.76 1.88 5.40
N VAL A 27 1.33 0.96 4.55
CA VAL A 27 1.08 -0.43 4.90
C VAL A 27 1.78 -1.33 3.90
N SER A 28 2.54 -2.31 4.39
CA SER A 28 3.04 -3.44 3.60
C SER A 28 2.26 -4.71 3.92
N VAL A 29 1.94 -5.47 2.88
CA VAL A 29 1.17 -6.71 2.95
C VAL A 29 1.93 -7.79 2.23
N SER A 30 2.18 -8.91 2.90
CA SER A 30 2.91 -10.04 2.30
C SER A 30 2.31 -11.38 2.69
N LEU A 31 2.50 -12.37 1.82
CA LEU A 31 2.31 -13.78 2.15
C LEU A 31 3.59 -14.55 1.81
N VAL A 32 3.70 -15.75 2.36
CA VAL A 32 4.89 -16.60 2.21
C VAL A 32 5.10 -17.06 0.76
N ASN A 33 4.02 -17.30 0.00
CA ASN A 33 4.09 -18.08 -1.23
C ASN A 33 3.36 -17.47 -2.45
N ARG A 34 2.76 -16.29 -2.31
CA ARG A 34 2.10 -15.57 -3.40
C ARG A 34 1.91 -14.10 -3.05
N CYS A 35 1.71 -13.26 -4.05
CA CYS A 35 1.24 -11.90 -3.81
C CYS A 35 -0.15 -11.91 -3.15
N PRO A 36 -0.46 -10.92 -2.29
CA PRO A 36 -1.83 -10.61 -1.91
C PRO A 36 -2.73 -10.46 -3.14
N THR A 37 -3.98 -10.91 -3.03
CA THR A 37 -4.97 -10.67 -4.08
C THR A 37 -5.48 -9.24 -4.01
N TRP A 38 -6.16 -8.81 -5.07
CA TRP A 38 -6.83 -7.51 -5.09
C TRP A 38 -7.81 -7.36 -3.92
N GLU A 39 -8.65 -8.38 -3.67
CA GLU A 39 -9.66 -8.37 -2.61
C GLU A 39 -9.03 -8.27 -1.21
N GLU A 40 -7.91 -8.97 -0.99
CA GLU A 40 -7.15 -8.88 0.26
C GLU A 40 -6.57 -7.47 0.44
N MET A 41 -6.06 -6.85 -0.62
CA MET A 41 -5.57 -5.47 -0.57
C MET A 41 -6.72 -4.47 -0.31
N CYS A 42 -7.91 -4.67 -0.89
CA CYS A 42 -9.09 -3.85 -0.60
C CYS A 42 -9.51 -3.95 0.87
N GLN A 43 -9.52 -5.17 1.44
CA GLN A 43 -9.79 -5.36 2.87
C GLN A 43 -8.75 -4.66 3.74
N VAL A 44 -7.47 -4.74 3.36
CA VAL A 44 -6.41 -4.01 4.06
C VAL A 44 -6.62 -2.50 3.97
N LYS A 45 -6.97 -1.93 2.81
CA LYS A 45 -7.28 -0.49 2.69
C LYS A 45 -8.34 -0.08 3.72
N GLN A 46 -9.45 -0.82 3.79
CA GLN A 46 -10.57 -0.52 4.68
C GLN A 46 -10.20 -0.60 6.18
N MET A 47 -9.15 -1.32 6.54
CA MET A 47 -8.70 -1.40 7.94
C MET A 47 -7.91 -0.17 8.41
N PHE A 48 -7.23 0.53 7.49
CA PHE A 48 -6.29 1.62 7.85
C PHE A 48 -6.73 3.00 7.35
N TRP A 49 -7.61 3.07 6.35
CA TRP A 49 -8.08 4.30 5.73
C TRP A 49 -9.59 4.29 5.55
N LYS A 50 -10.18 5.48 5.45
CA LYS A 50 -11.60 5.66 5.12
C LYS A 50 -11.88 5.31 3.66
N ASP A 51 -13.16 5.10 3.36
CA ASP A 51 -13.60 4.73 2.02
C ASP A 51 -13.30 5.82 0.97
N ASP A 52 -13.40 7.09 1.37
CA ASP A 52 -13.15 8.27 0.54
C ASP A 52 -11.66 8.66 0.43
N GLU A 53 -10.77 7.97 1.15
CA GLU A 53 -9.34 8.23 1.10
C GLU A 53 -8.67 7.43 -0.01
N ALA A 54 -7.89 8.13 -0.83
CA ALA A 54 -7.09 7.53 -1.90
C ALA A 54 -5.72 7.07 -1.37
N VAL A 55 -5.30 5.87 -1.79
CA VAL A 55 -4.00 5.28 -1.52
C VAL A 55 -3.39 4.79 -2.83
N VAL A 56 -2.08 4.76 -2.92
CA VAL A 56 -1.36 4.40 -4.14
C VAL A 56 -0.36 3.28 -3.94
N GLN A 57 -0.20 2.49 -4.99
CA GLN A 57 0.89 1.53 -5.14
C GLN A 57 1.81 2.02 -6.25
N PHE A 58 3.08 2.23 -5.92
CA PHE A 58 4.05 2.73 -6.89
C PHE A 58 4.77 1.59 -7.60
N HIS A 59 4.95 1.73 -8.91
CA HIS A 59 5.96 1.00 -9.67
C HIS A 59 7.14 1.95 -9.94
N PRO A 60 8.14 2.02 -9.03
CA PRO A 60 9.27 2.92 -9.23
C PRO A 60 10.09 2.50 -10.46
N PRO A 61 10.91 3.42 -11.02
CA PRO A 61 11.87 3.06 -12.06
C PRO A 61 12.70 1.84 -11.66
N LYS A 62 13.02 0.95 -12.61
CA LYS A 62 13.72 -0.31 -12.34
C LYS A 62 15.02 -0.13 -11.54
N LEU A 63 15.75 0.96 -11.78
CA LEU A 63 16.98 1.29 -11.05
C LEU A 63 16.74 1.53 -9.54
N ASN A 64 15.54 1.97 -9.20
CA ASN A 64 15.10 2.27 -7.83
C ASN A 64 14.22 1.14 -7.26
N TYR A 65 14.08 0.03 -8.00
CA TYR A 65 13.27 -1.10 -7.59
C TYR A 65 14.06 -1.97 -6.62
N VAL A 66 13.72 -1.87 -5.33
CA VAL A 66 14.25 -2.71 -4.26
C VAL A 66 13.18 -3.73 -3.89
N ASN A 67 13.52 -5.02 -3.96
CA ASN A 67 12.59 -6.12 -3.68
C ASN A 67 13.24 -7.14 -2.73
N ASP A 68 13.44 -6.73 -1.50
CA ASP A 68 14.05 -7.56 -0.45
C ASP A 68 13.05 -8.61 0.10
N HIS A 69 11.75 -8.37 -0.09
CA HIS A 69 10.68 -9.24 0.38
C HIS A 69 9.75 -9.62 -0.77
N ALA A 70 10.02 -10.79 -1.37
CA ALA A 70 9.18 -11.37 -2.40
C ALA A 70 7.70 -11.40 -1.97
N PHE A 71 6.81 -11.12 -2.93
CA PHE A 71 5.35 -11.10 -2.74
C PHE A 71 4.81 -10.02 -1.81
N THR A 72 5.59 -8.97 -1.52
CA THR A 72 5.10 -7.83 -0.76
C THR A 72 4.46 -6.80 -1.67
N LEU A 73 3.25 -6.38 -1.33
CA LEU A 73 2.57 -5.24 -1.92
C LEU A 73 2.47 -4.12 -0.89
N HIS A 74 2.51 -2.89 -1.35
CA HIS A 74 2.51 -1.71 -0.51
C HIS A 74 1.36 -0.77 -0.87
N LEU A 75 0.80 -0.12 0.15
CA LEU A 75 -0.13 1.00 0.02
C LEU A 75 0.48 2.21 0.71
N TRP A 76 0.44 3.36 0.02
CA TRP A 76 1.01 4.61 0.49
C TRP A 76 -0.02 5.74 0.39
N LYS A 77 0.00 6.64 1.37
CA LYS A 77 -0.72 7.92 1.32
C LYS A 77 0.15 9.00 1.96
N LYS A 78 0.29 10.15 1.29
CA LYS A 78 1.06 11.27 1.83
C LYS A 78 0.20 12.04 2.84
N ALA A 79 0.72 12.26 4.04
CA ALA A 79 -0.02 12.98 5.06
C ALA A 79 -0.26 14.44 4.63
N GLY A 80 -1.49 14.93 4.83
CA GLY A 80 -1.86 16.32 4.54
C GLY A 80 -1.88 16.70 3.05
N ALA A 81 -1.75 15.74 2.14
CA ALA A 81 -1.80 15.98 0.69
C ALA A 81 -2.76 15.00 0.01
N ASN A 82 -3.60 15.52 -0.88
CA ASN A 82 -4.39 14.68 -1.77
C ASN A 82 -3.50 14.15 -2.90
N VAL A 83 -3.67 12.88 -3.24
CA VAL A 83 -3.04 12.31 -4.43
C VAL A 83 -3.83 12.70 -5.66
N GLU A 84 -3.13 13.03 -6.74
CA GLU A 84 -3.77 13.22 -8.04
C GLU A 84 -4.34 11.88 -8.51
N LEU A 85 -5.61 11.90 -8.91
CA LEU A 85 -6.30 10.73 -9.45
C LEU A 85 -6.34 10.85 -10.96
N PRO A 86 -6.25 9.72 -11.70
CA PRO A 86 -6.54 9.73 -13.12
C PRO A 86 -8.02 10.12 -13.36
N PRO A 87 -8.39 10.48 -14.61
CA PRO A 87 -9.78 10.75 -14.97
C PRO A 87 -10.70 9.58 -14.55
N VAL A 88 -11.89 9.90 -14.03
CA VAL A 88 -12.82 8.92 -13.44
C VAL A 88 -13.26 7.86 -14.45
N GLU A 89 -13.31 8.21 -15.73
CA GLU A 89 -13.60 7.30 -16.84
C GLU A 89 -12.54 6.20 -17.05
N CYS A 90 -11.36 6.34 -16.45
CA CYS A 90 -10.23 5.41 -16.56
C CYS A 90 -10.01 4.56 -15.30
N VAL A 91 -10.85 4.69 -14.27
CA VAL A 91 -10.71 4.04 -12.95
C VAL A 91 -11.66 2.86 -12.79
#